data_AF-A0A1I5RLS8-F1
#
_entry.id   AF-A0A1I5RLS8-F1
#
_cell.length_a   1.000
_cell.length_b   1.000
_cell.length_c   1.000
_cell.angle_alpha   90.00
_cell.angle_beta   90.00
_cell.angle_gamma   90.00
#
_symmetry.space_group_name_H-M   'P 1'
#
loop_
_entity.id
_entity.type
_entity.pdbx_description
1 polymer ?
#
loop_
_entity_poly.entity_id
_entity_poly.type
_entity_poly.pdbx_seq_one_letter_code
_entity_poly.pdbx_strand_id
1 'polypeptide(L)'
;MTEREFEKLLTEEDKIKKAFVDHTWSEIHSEESWRVFKVMSEFVEGIDKMAKIGPCVSIFGSARTLPDNPFYKMAEEIAAKLVRHGYGVITGGGPGIMEAGNKGAKLQGGKSVGLNIELPFEQKPNDYIDKDKSIDFDYFFVRKVMFIKYSQGFVIMPGGFGTLDEMFEALTLIQTRKIGRFPVVLVGKEYWGGLFDWVKSTMVSAGNIKADDLNLISLVDNPTDAVKVIDDFYAKYLLKPNF
;
A
#
# COMPACT_ATOMS: atom_id res chain seq x y z
N MET A 1 24.88 24.77 -8.50
CA MET A 1 24.53 23.35 -8.56
C MET A 1 24.14 22.94 -7.16
N THR A 2 22.88 22.58 -6.94
CA THR A 2 22.41 22.15 -5.61
C THR A 2 22.94 20.75 -5.30
N GLU A 3 23.04 20.38 -4.03
CA GLU A 3 23.47 19.04 -3.57
C GLU A 3 22.64 17.92 -4.23
N ARG A 4 21.37 18.21 -4.51
CA ARG A 4 20.40 17.33 -5.19
C ARG A 4 20.66 17.16 -6.70
N GLU A 5 21.26 18.14 -7.37
CA GLU A 5 21.67 18.01 -8.77
C GLU A 5 22.93 17.13 -8.91
N PHE A 6 23.77 17.11 -7.87
CA PHE A 6 24.97 16.27 -7.81
C PHE A 6 24.62 14.78 -7.61
N GLU A 7 23.58 14.47 -6.83
CA GLU A 7 23.15 13.09 -6.59
C GLU A 7 22.66 12.35 -7.83
N LYS A 8 22.11 13.07 -8.81
CA LYS A 8 21.69 12.49 -10.09
C LYS A 8 22.86 12.03 -10.97
N LEU A 9 24.08 12.49 -10.67
CA LEU A 9 25.31 12.17 -11.41
C LEU A 9 26.11 11.03 -10.78
N LEU A 10 25.73 10.55 -9.58
CA LEU A 10 26.43 9.48 -8.88
C LEU A 10 26.15 8.12 -9.52
N THR A 11 27.19 7.28 -9.63
CA THR A 11 27.03 5.88 -10.02
C THR A 11 26.34 5.08 -8.91
N GLU A 12 25.78 3.91 -9.22
CA GLU A 12 25.18 3.04 -8.20
C GLU A 12 26.20 2.64 -7.12
N GLU A 13 27.45 2.45 -7.49
CA GLU A 13 28.53 2.15 -6.54
C GLU A 13 28.84 3.36 -5.63
N ASP A 14 28.78 4.59 -6.15
CA ASP A 14 28.97 5.80 -5.36
C ASP A 14 27.81 6.03 -4.37
N LYS A 15 26.57 5.74 -4.78
CA LYS A 15 25.40 5.82 -3.90
C LYS A 15 25.49 4.80 -2.76
N ILE A 16 25.92 3.58 -3.07
CA ILE A 16 26.16 2.53 -2.07
C ILE A 16 27.26 2.98 -1.11
N LYS A 17 28.41 3.42 -1.61
CA LYS A 17 29.52 3.89 -0.76
C LYS A 17 29.08 5.05 0.14
N LYS A 18 28.37 6.05 -0.39
CA LYS A 18 27.83 7.19 0.37
C LYS A 18 26.89 6.74 1.49
N ALA A 19 26.04 5.74 1.24
CA ALA A 19 25.13 5.20 2.27
C ALA A 19 25.87 4.57 3.47
N PHE A 20 27.16 4.23 3.30
CA PHE A 20 28.02 3.66 4.33
C PHE A 20 29.14 4.62 4.81
N VAL A 21 29.10 5.91 4.45
CA VAL A 21 30.08 6.89 4.97
C VAL A 21 29.67 7.35 6.38
N ASP A 22 30.62 7.27 7.32
CA ASP A 22 30.45 7.76 8.68
C ASP A 22 30.43 9.30 8.72
N HIS A 23 29.35 9.87 9.28
CA HIS A 23 29.21 11.30 9.54
C HIS A 23 29.81 11.68 10.91
N THR A 24 30.10 12.96 11.14
CA THR A 24 30.64 13.40 12.45
C THR A 24 29.56 13.39 13.54
N TRP A 25 29.92 13.07 14.79
CA TRP A 25 28.98 12.93 15.92
C TRP A 25 28.03 14.13 16.13
N SER A 26 28.52 15.35 15.88
CA SER A 26 27.76 16.60 16.07
C SER A 26 26.73 16.85 14.97
N GLU A 27 27.08 16.50 13.73
CA GLU A 27 26.19 16.57 12.56
C GLU A 27 25.15 15.45 12.63
N ILE A 28 25.54 14.25 13.07
CA ILE A 28 24.63 13.14 13.36
C ILE A 28 23.57 13.59 14.39
N HIS A 29 23.95 14.23 15.50
CA HIS A 29 22.99 14.52 16.56
C HIS A 29 21.92 15.55 16.19
N SER A 30 22.28 16.62 15.47
CA SER A 30 21.35 17.67 15.04
C SER A 30 20.46 17.20 13.88
N GLU A 31 21.01 16.46 12.92
CA GLU A 31 20.24 15.87 11.82
C GLU A 31 19.29 14.79 12.32
N GLU A 32 19.74 13.90 13.22
CA GLU A 32 18.89 12.85 13.80
C GLU A 32 17.73 13.46 14.61
N SER A 33 17.98 14.53 15.37
CA SER A 33 16.92 15.23 16.09
C SER A 33 15.89 15.83 15.13
N TRP A 34 16.34 16.49 14.06
CA TRP A 34 15.45 17.03 13.03
C TRP A 34 14.65 15.94 12.32
N ARG A 35 15.27 14.80 12.00
CA ARG A 35 14.60 13.63 11.42
C ARG A 35 13.46 13.14 12.31
N VAL A 36 13.67 13.05 13.62
CA VAL A 36 12.61 12.66 14.57
C VAL A 36 11.45 13.65 14.51
N PHE A 37 11.71 14.97 14.51
CA PHE A 37 10.66 15.99 14.36
C PHE A 37 9.90 15.87 13.06
N LYS A 38 10.60 15.64 11.95
CA LYS A 38 9.99 15.45 10.65
C LYS A 38 9.11 14.19 10.61
N VAL A 39 9.59 13.07 11.15
CA VAL A 39 8.79 11.83 11.29
C VAL A 39 7.53 12.07 12.10
N MET A 40 7.62 12.76 13.24
CA MET A 40 6.46 13.13 14.05
C MET A 40 5.48 14.02 13.27
N SER A 41 6.00 14.98 12.51
CA SER A 41 5.18 15.86 11.66
C SER A 41 4.40 15.07 10.62
N GLU A 42 5.02 14.11 9.93
CA GLU A 42 4.33 13.27 8.95
C GLU A 42 3.25 12.38 9.59
N PHE A 43 3.50 11.87 10.81
CA PHE A 43 2.48 11.15 11.55
C PHE A 43 1.28 12.03 11.88
N VAL A 44 1.52 13.26 12.35
CA VAL A 44 0.45 14.20 12.69
C VAL A 44 -0.36 14.56 11.46
N GLU A 45 0.29 14.93 10.35
CA GLU A 45 -0.38 15.28 9.10
C GLU A 45 -1.16 14.10 8.52
N GLY A 46 -0.53 12.92 8.45
CA GLY A 46 -1.17 11.71 7.96
C GLY A 46 -2.40 11.34 8.80
N ILE A 47 -2.30 11.41 10.13
CA ILE A 47 -3.42 11.12 11.02
C ILE A 47 -4.55 12.14 10.85
N ASP A 48 -4.26 13.44 10.86
CA ASP A 48 -5.30 14.48 10.77
C ASP A 48 -6.07 14.42 9.45
N LYS A 49 -5.36 14.23 8.33
CA LYS A 49 -6.00 14.11 7.01
C LYS A 49 -6.81 12.82 6.91
N MET A 50 -6.23 11.69 7.31
CA MET A 50 -6.88 10.38 7.13
C MET A 50 -8.03 10.12 8.12
N ALA A 51 -7.99 10.67 9.33
CA ALA A 51 -9.07 10.51 10.32
C ALA A 51 -10.41 11.11 9.86
N LYS A 52 -10.38 12.07 8.92
CA LYS A 52 -11.57 12.69 8.33
C LYS A 52 -12.12 11.87 7.15
N ILE A 53 -11.39 10.83 6.74
CA ILE A 53 -11.76 9.96 5.62
C ILE A 53 -12.58 8.79 6.18
N GLY A 54 -13.60 8.39 5.43
CA GLY A 54 -14.50 7.31 5.86
C GLY A 54 -13.85 5.93 5.69
N PRO A 55 -14.61 4.85 5.85
CA PRO A 55 -14.08 3.51 5.61
C PRO A 55 -13.54 3.43 4.18
N CYS A 56 -12.30 3.00 4.05
CA CYS A 56 -11.62 2.86 2.76
C CYS A 56 -11.01 1.47 2.64
N VAL A 57 -10.81 1.03 1.40
CA VAL A 57 -10.07 -0.18 1.06
C VAL A 57 -8.81 0.23 0.32
N SER A 58 -7.69 -0.40 0.65
CA SER A 58 -6.41 -0.11 0.01
C SER A 58 -6.20 -1.03 -1.19
N ILE A 59 -5.86 -0.45 -2.33
CA ILE A 59 -5.52 -1.20 -3.55
C ILE A 59 -4.02 -1.06 -3.81
N PHE A 60 -3.34 -2.20 -3.86
CA PHE A 60 -1.92 -2.30 -4.19
C PHE A 60 -1.72 -3.06 -5.49
N GLY A 61 -0.64 -2.74 -6.21
CA GLY A 61 -0.25 -3.45 -7.42
C GLY A 61 0.88 -2.74 -8.16
N SER A 62 1.22 -3.26 -9.33
CA SER A 62 2.33 -2.74 -10.14
C SER A 62 2.12 -1.28 -10.57
N ALA A 63 3.15 -0.46 -10.36
CA ALA A 63 3.27 0.88 -10.94
C ALA A 63 3.53 0.87 -12.46
N ARG A 64 3.81 -0.31 -13.03
CA ARG A 64 4.24 -0.48 -14.43
C ARG A 64 3.13 -1.01 -15.34
N THR A 65 1.96 -1.36 -14.79
CA THR A 65 0.84 -1.89 -15.56
C THR A 65 0.26 -0.81 -16.46
N LEU A 66 0.12 -1.08 -17.76
CA LEU A 66 -0.43 -0.12 -18.72
C LEU A 66 -1.97 -0.12 -18.72
N PRO A 67 -2.64 0.99 -19.12
CA PRO A 67 -4.11 1.11 -19.09
C PRO A 67 -4.89 0.08 -19.94
N ASP A 68 -4.27 -0.47 -20.98
CA ASP A 68 -4.85 -1.49 -21.84
C ASP A 68 -4.81 -2.89 -21.22
N ASN A 69 -3.95 -3.10 -20.22
CA ASN A 69 -3.79 -4.37 -19.52
C ASN A 69 -5.09 -4.79 -18.80
N PRO A 70 -5.50 -6.07 -18.86
CA PRO A 70 -6.69 -6.56 -18.17
C PRO A 70 -6.72 -6.28 -16.66
N PHE A 71 -5.57 -6.37 -15.97
CA PHE A 71 -5.48 -6.09 -14.54
C PHE A 71 -5.68 -4.61 -14.20
N TYR A 72 -5.32 -3.69 -15.11
CA TYR A 72 -5.64 -2.27 -14.93
C TYR A 72 -7.16 -2.08 -14.92
N LYS A 73 -7.85 -2.59 -15.94
CA LYS A 73 -9.31 -2.50 -16.05
C LYS A 73 -10.01 -3.19 -14.88
N MET A 74 -9.47 -4.30 -14.42
CA MET A 74 -9.98 -5.03 -13.26
C MET A 74 -9.82 -4.22 -11.97
N ALA A 75 -8.67 -3.57 -11.75
CA ALA A 75 -8.47 -2.68 -10.60
C ALA A 75 -9.41 -1.47 -10.63
N GLU A 76 -9.62 -0.88 -11.81
CA GLU A 76 -10.58 0.21 -12.02
C GLU A 76 -12.02 -0.25 -11.68
N GLU A 77 -12.42 -1.43 -12.13
CA GLU A 77 -13.75 -1.98 -11.83
C GLU A 77 -13.93 -2.35 -10.34
N ILE A 78 -12.90 -2.92 -9.71
CA ILE A 78 -12.91 -3.21 -8.26
C ILE A 78 -13.12 -1.91 -7.49
N ALA A 79 -12.33 -0.87 -7.78
CA ALA A 79 -12.46 0.43 -7.13
C ALA A 79 -13.85 1.03 -7.33
N ALA A 80 -14.40 0.96 -8.54
CA ALA A 80 -15.75 1.44 -8.83
C ALA A 80 -16.82 0.69 -8.00
N LYS A 81 -16.70 -0.63 -7.87
CA LYS A 81 -17.63 -1.44 -7.06
C LYS A 81 -17.48 -1.15 -5.56
N LEU A 82 -16.26 -1.02 -5.05
CA LEU A 82 -16.01 -0.62 -3.66
C LEU A 82 -16.71 0.70 -3.32
N VAL A 83 -16.63 1.69 -4.21
CA VAL A 83 -17.34 2.97 -4.03
C VAL A 83 -18.86 2.81 -4.00
N ARG A 84 -19.42 1.99 -4.89
CA ARG A 84 -20.87 1.71 -4.88
C ARG A 84 -21.34 1.02 -3.60
N HIS A 85 -20.44 0.34 -2.91
CA HIS A 85 -20.68 -0.33 -1.63
C HIS A 85 -20.38 0.57 -0.42
N GLY A 86 -20.03 1.84 -0.65
CA GLY A 86 -19.84 2.85 0.41
C GLY A 86 -18.40 2.99 0.91
N TYR A 87 -17.44 2.29 0.30
CA TYR A 87 -16.03 2.41 0.64
C TYR A 87 -15.32 3.50 -0.19
N GLY A 88 -14.37 4.20 0.41
CA GLY A 88 -13.35 4.92 -0.36
C GLY A 88 -12.22 3.99 -0.82
N VAL A 89 -11.31 4.52 -1.65
CA VAL A 89 -10.13 3.81 -2.12
C VAL A 89 -8.87 4.57 -1.72
N ILE A 90 -7.92 3.86 -1.14
CA ILE A 90 -6.57 4.36 -0.85
C ILE A 90 -5.58 3.63 -1.75
N THR A 91 -4.68 4.36 -2.40
CA THR A 91 -3.58 3.78 -3.17
C THR A 91 -2.27 4.47 -2.81
N GLY A 92 -1.17 3.99 -3.40
CA GLY A 92 0.12 4.67 -3.31
C GLY A 92 0.27 5.92 -4.18
N GLY A 93 -0.78 6.30 -4.94
CA GLY A 93 -0.84 7.53 -5.73
C GLY A 93 0.00 7.57 -7.01
N GLY A 94 0.84 6.57 -7.25
CA GLY A 94 1.62 6.44 -8.49
C GLY A 94 0.81 5.97 -9.72
N PRO A 95 1.50 5.67 -10.84
CA PRO A 95 0.89 5.18 -12.07
C PRO A 95 0.44 3.71 -11.97
N GLY A 96 -0.09 3.17 -13.07
CA GLY A 96 -0.46 1.77 -13.21
C GLY A 96 -1.65 1.35 -12.38
N ILE A 97 -1.53 0.25 -11.61
CA ILE A 97 -2.67 -0.23 -10.79
C ILE A 97 -3.13 0.81 -9.77
N MET A 98 -2.21 1.60 -9.21
CA MET A 98 -2.55 2.65 -8.25
C MET A 98 -3.43 3.71 -8.91
N GLU A 99 -3.05 4.16 -10.11
CA GLU A 99 -3.86 5.06 -10.92
C GLU A 99 -5.22 4.44 -11.26
N ALA A 100 -5.27 3.17 -11.69
CA ALA A 100 -6.53 2.47 -11.99
C ALA A 100 -7.49 2.48 -10.79
N GLY A 101 -6.97 2.20 -9.59
CA GLY A 101 -7.73 2.25 -8.35
C GLY A 101 -8.28 3.64 -8.05
N ASN A 102 -7.44 4.68 -8.17
CA ASN A 102 -7.89 6.06 -7.96
C ASN A 102 -8.92 6.49 -9.01
N LYS A 103 -8.68 6.14 -10.29
CA LYS A 103 -9.58 6.43 -11.41
C LYS A 103 -10.95 5.81 -11.21
N GLY A 104 -11.02 4.53 -10.90
CA GLY A 104 -12.28 3.83 -10.66
C GLY A 104 -13.08 4.45 -9.52
N ALA A 105 -12.40 4.84 -8.43
CA ALA A 105 -13.03 5.49 -7.30
C ALA A 105 -13.55 6.89 -7.64
N LYS A 106 -12.71 7.71 -8.29
CA LYS A 106 -13.02 9.09 -8.69
C LYS A 106 -14.20 9.16 -9.65
N LEU A 107 -14.22 8.29 -10.67
CA LEU A 107 -15.28 8.23 -11.68
C LEU A 107 -16.64 7.79 -11.10
N GLN A 108 -16.65 7.15 -9.93
CA GLN A 108 -17.88 6.83 -9.20
C GLN A 108 -18.25 7.88 -8.14
N GLY A 109 -17.52 9.00 -8.06
CA GLY A 109 -17.75 10.05 -7.06
C GLY A 109 -17.39 9.65 -5.64
N GLY A 110 -16.61 8.58 -5.46
CA GLY A 110 -16.13 8.13 -4.16
C GLY A 110 -14.87 8.86 -3.71
N LYS A 111 -14.44 8.57 -2.48
CA LYS A 111 -13.20 9.13 -1.92
C LYS A 111 -12.01 8.45 -2.61
N SER A 112 -11.15 9.24 -3.27
CA SER A 112 -9.94 8.76 -3.94
C SER A 112 -8.71 9.34 -3.25
N VAL A 113 -7.98 8.50 -2.51
CA VAL A 113 -6.85 8.90 -1.66
C VAL A 113 -5.53 8.40 -2.26
N GLY A 114 -4.52 9.27 -2.26
CA GLY A 114 -3.16 8.94 -2.67
C GLY A 114 -2.19 9.19 -1.53
N LEU A 115 -1.56 8.13 -1.04
CA LEU A 115 -0.44 8.23 -0.10
C LEU A 115 0.84 8.11 -0.94
N ASN A 116 1.39 9.24 -1.35
CA ASN A 116 2.59 9.27 -2.19
C ASN A 116 3.85 9.06 -1.35
N ILE A 117 4.96 8.78 -2.01
CA ILE A 117 6.28 8.68 -1.36
C ILE A 117 7.29 9.43 -2.23
N GLU A 118 8.13 10.27 -1.64
CA GLU A 118 9.22 10.92 -2.37
C GLU A 118 10.26 9.87 -2.76
N LEU A 119 10.59 9.81 -4.04
CA LEU A 119 11.60 8.90 -4.60
C LEU A 119 12.62 9.69 -5.42
N PRO A 120 13.87 9.20 -5.54
CA PRO A 120 14.91 9.87 -6.32
C PRO A 120 14.55 10.08 -7.81
N PHE A 121 13.63 9.26 -8.32
CA PHE A 121 13.04 9.37 -9.63
C PHE A 121 11.62 9.94 -9.48
N GLU A 122 11.34 11.01 -10.21
CA GLU A 122 10.11 11.79 -10.10
C GLU A 122 8.90 10.92 -10.44
N GLN A 123 8.11 10.57 -9.43
CA GLN A 123 6.75 10.06 -9.61
C GLN A 123 5.78 11.20 -9.34
N LYS A 124 5.17 11.73 -10.39
CA LYS A 124 4.06 12.66 -10.25
C LYS A 124 2.84 11.88 -9.72
N PRO A 125 2.13 12.37 -8.69
CA PRO A 125 0.86 11.81 -8.28
C PRO A 125 -0.12 11.76 -9.47
N ASN A 126 -0.91 10.69 -9.57
CA ASN A 126 -1.85 10.55 -10.67
C ASN A 126 -3.02 11.54 -10.57
N ASP A 127 -3.61 11.89 -11.71
CA ASP A 127 -4.61 12.97 -11.81
C ASP A 127 -5.99 12.60 -11.21
N TYR A 128 -6.19 11.36 -10.75
CA TYR A 128 -7.46 10.87 -10.21
C TYR A 128 -7.54 10.91 -8.68
N ILE A 129 -6.48 11.34 -8.00
CA ILE A 129 -6.50 11.58 -6.56
C ILE A 129 -7.33 12.84 -6.26
N ASP A 130 -8.11 12.82 -5.19
CA ASP A 130 -8.80 14.03 -4.75
C ASP A 130 -7.77 15.08 -4.27
N LYS A 131 -7.95 16.34 -4.67
CA LYS A 131 -7.00 17.43 -4.37
C LYS A 131 -6.72 17.60 -2.87
N ASP A 132 -7.72 17.32 -2.03
CA ASP A 132 -7.64 17.40 -0.56
C ASP A 132 -7.18 16.07 0.10
N LYS A 133 -6.90 15.02 -0.67
CA LYS A 133 -6.56 13.66 -0.19
C LYS A 133 -5.28 13.11 -0.84
N SER A 134 -4.41 14.00 -1.30
CA SER A 134 -3.03 13.70 -1.66
C SER A 134 -2.15 13.99 -0.45
N ILE A 135 -1.40 12.99 0.01
CA ILE A 135 -0.50 13.10 1.15
C ILE A 135 0.87 12.60 0.72
N ASP A 136 1.88 13.43 0.84
CA ASP A 136 3.26 13.10 0.49
C ASP A 136 4.01 12.71 1.76
N PHE A 137 4.76 11.61 1.69
CA PHE A 137 5.60 11.11 2.77
C PHE A 137 7.05 11.06 2.29
N ASP A 138 7.99 11.30 3.20
CA ASP A 138 9.41 11.08 2.97
C ASP A 138 9.81 9.71 3.55
N TYR A 139 9.08 9.21 4.56
CA TYR A 139 9.40 7.97 5.26
C TYR A 139 8.40 6.85 4.95
N PHE A 140 8.90 5.76 4.35
CA PHE A 140 8.11 4.57 4.03
C PHE A 140 7.31 4.02 5.21
N PHE A 141 7.91 3.95 6.40
CA PHE A 141 7.24 3.36 7.57
C PHE A 141 6.07 4.21 8.07
N VAL A 142 6.12 5.54 7.94
CA VAL A 142 4.99 6.40 8.32
C VAL A 142 3.83 6.15 7.36
N ARG A 143 4.12 6.12 6.06
CA ARG A 143 3.16 5.80 5.00
C ARG A 143 2.50 4.43 5.20
N LYS A 144 3.29 3.40 5.50
CA LYS A 144 2.82 2.04 5.80
C LYS A 144 1.84 2.00 6.96
N VAL A 145 2.14 2.74 8.03
CA VAL A 145 1.20 2.88 9.15
C VAL A 145 -0.12 3.48 8.70
N MET A 146 -0.14 4.46 7.78
CA MET A 146 -1.40 5.03 7.29
C MET A 146 -2.23 4.03 6.48
N PHE A 147 -1.60 3.16 5.68
CA PHE A 147 -2.29 2.08 4.98
C PHE A 147 -2.92 1.09 5.95
N ILE A 148 -2.14 0.57 6.89
CA ILE A 148 -2.64 -0.39 7.88
C ILE A 148 -3.73 0.25 8.75
N LYS A 149 -3.52 1.52 9.12
CA LYS A 149 -4.41 2.22 10.03
C LYS A 149 -5.78 2.46 9.38
N TYR A 150 -5.80 3.12 8.23
CA TYR A 150 -7.06 3.68 7.69
C TYR A 150 -7.77 2.78 6.69
N SER A 151 -7.27 1.57 6.47
CA SER A 151 -7.87 0.60 5.58
C SER A 151 -8.75 -0.41 6.31
N GLN A 152 -9.86 -0.76 5.69
CA GLN A 152 -10.78 -1.83 6.07
C GLN A 152 -10.44 -3.13 5.35
N GLY A 153 -9.56 -3.11 4.37
CA GLY A 153 -9.30 -4.29 3.56
C GLY A 153 -8.24 -3.99 2.55
N PHE A 154 -7.43 -5.00 2.23
CA PHE A 154 -6.41 -4.89 1.19
C PHE A 154 -6.86 -5.67 -0.03
N VAL A 155 -6.84 -5.03 -1.20
CA VAL A 155 -6.92 -5.68 -2.50
C VAL A 155 -5.52 -5.63 -3.12
N ILE A 156 -4.95 -6.80 -3.33
CA ILE A 156 -3.60 -7.01 -3.85
C ILE A 156 -3.73 -7.50 -5.30
N MET A 157 -3.52 -6.57 -6.22
CA MET A 157 -3.44 -6.85 -7.66
C MET A 157 -2.02 -7.29 -8.04
N PRO A 158 -1.81 -7.91 -9.21
CA PRO A 158 -0.48 -8.29 -9.68
C PRO A 158 0.55 -7.14 -9.59
N GLY A 159 1.69 -7.44 -8.98
CA GLY A 159 2.66 -6.42 -8.57
C GLY A 159 4.02 -6.97 -8.17
N GLY A 160 5.01 -6.09 -8.08
CA GLY A 160 6.40 -6.45 -7.76
C GLY A 160 6.70 -6.38 -6.27
N PHE A 161 7.95 -6.07 -5.93
CA PHE A 161 8.42 -6.06 -4.54
C PHE A 161 7.66 -5.12 -3.61
N GLY A 162 7.31 -3.90 -4.05
CA GLY A 162 6.51 -2.99 -3.22
C GLY A 162 5.13 -3.56 -2.89
N THR A 163 4.51 -4.30 -3.81
CA THR A 163 3.22 -4.96 -3.58
C THR A 163 3.37 -6.13 -2.61
N LEU A 164 4.43 -6.93 -2.75
CA LEU A 164 4.73 -8.03 -1.85
C LEU A 164 5.05 -7.55 -0.43
N ASP A 165 5.78 -6.44 -0.31
CA ASP A 165 6.15 -5.81 0.97
C ASP A 165 4.90 -5.42 1.77
N GLU A 166 3.97 -4.66 1.17
CA GLU A 166 2.69 -4.28 1.81
C GLU A 166 1.82 -5.50 2.15
N MET A 167 1.79 -6.50 1.28
CA MET A 167 1.04 -7.73 1.51
C MET A 167 1.58 -8.52 2.70
N PHE A 168 2.88 -8.83 2.72
CA PHE A 168 3.47 -9.61 3.80
C PHE A 168 3.53 -8.85 5.13
N GLU A 169 3.64 -7.52 5.11
CA GLU A 169 3.53 -6.70 6.30
C GLU A 169 2.14 -6.83 6.94
N ALA A 170 1.07 -6.67 6.16
CA ALA A 170 -0.29 -6.84 6.66
C ALA A 170 -0.52 -8.25 7.23
N LEU A 171 -0.07 -9.28 6.52
CA LEU A 171 -0.20 -10.67 6.98
C LEU A 171 0.55 -10.91 8.28
N THR A 172 1.78 -10.41 8.40
CA THR A 172 2.57 -10.53 9.62
C THR A 172 1.90 -9.83 10.80
N LEU A 173 1.37 -8.62 10.60
CA LEU A 173 0.68 -7.87 11.65
C LEU A 173 -0.61 -8.55 12.12
N ILE A 174 -1.38 -9.15 11.19
CA ILE A 174 -2.59 -9.91 11.52
C ILE A 174 -2.23 -11.22 12.24
N GLN A 175 -1.26 -11.97 11.71
CA GLN A 175 -0.79 -13.25 12.26
C GLN A 175 -0.31 -13.08 13.71
N THR A 176 0.46 -12.02 13.98
CA THR A 176 1.00 -11.69 15.30
C THR A 176 -0.01 -11.00 16.22
N ARG A 177 -1.23 -10.74 15.73
CA ARG A 177 -2.31 -10.03 16.45
C ARG A 177 -1.91 -8.63 16.93
N LYS A 178 -0.97 -7.98 16.23
CA LYS A 178 -0.62 -6.58 16.48
C LYS A 178 -1.70 -5.62 15.99
N ILE A 179 -2.52 -6.08 15.04
CA ILE A 179 -3.72 -5.40 14.57
C ILE A 179 -4.92 -6.35 14.54
N GLY A 180 -6.11 -5.78 14.47
CA GLY A 180 -7.34 -6.54 14.19
C GLY A 180 -7.28 -7.21 12.82
N ARG A 181 -7.94 -8.36 12.70
CA ARG A 181 -8.06 -9.05 11.40
C ARG A 181 -8.93 -8.21 10.47
N PHE A 182 -8.48 -8.06 9.23
CA PHE A 182 -9.24 -7.50 8.11
C PHE A 182 -9.02 -8.36 6.86
N PRO A 183 -9.89 -8.27 5.83
CA PRO A 183 -9.77 -9.07 4.61
C PRO A 183 -8.55 -8.65 3.76
N VAL A 184 -7.69 -9.62 3.44
CA VAL A 184 -6.60 -9.48 2.45
C VAL A 184 -6.96 -10.32 1.22
N VAL A 185 -7.23 -9.65 0.10
CA VAL A 185 -7.77 -10.24 -1.13
C VAL A 185 -6.73 -10.15 -2.23
N LEU A 186 -6.32 -11.28 -2.77
CA LEU A 186 -5.39 -11.36 -3.89
C LEU A 186 -6.16 -11.64 -5.18
N VAL A 187 -5.91 -10.82 -6.20
CA VAL A 187 -6.61 -10.89 -7.47
C VAL A 187 -5.70 -11.46 -8.56
N GLY A 188 -6.21 -12.45 -9.29
CA GLY A 188 -5.50 -13.16 -10.36
C GLY A 188 -4.80 -14.42 -9.84
N LYS A 189 -5.53 -15.52 -9.72
CA LYS A 189 -5.01 -16.79 -9.17
C LYS A 189 -3.79 -17.31 -9.90
N GLU A 190 -3.78 -17.20 -11.23
CA GLU A 190 -2.65 -17.62 -12.06
C GLU A 190 -1.36 -16.89 -11.70
N TYR A 191 -1.45 -15.56 -11.47
CA TYR A 191 -0.29 -14.74 -11.11
C TYR A 191 0.28 -15.13 -9.74
N TRP A 192 -0.59 -15.37 -8.75
CA TRP A 192 -0.19 -15.68 -7.38
C TRP A 192 0.11 -17.16 -7.12
N GLY A 193 -0.25 -18.05 -8.04
CA GLY A 193 -0.19 -19.50 -7.85
C GLY A 193 1.19 -19.99 -7.40
N GLY A 194 2.25 -19.65 -8.14
CA GLY A 194 3.61 -20.10 -7.83
C GLY A 194 4.12 -19.64 -6.46
N LEU A 195 3.77 -18.41 -6.04
CA LEU A 195 4.12 -17.91 -4.71
C LEU A 195 3.39 -18.70 -3.62
N PHE A 196 2.08 -18.92 -3.78
CA PHE A 196 1.28 -19.64 -2.78
C PHE A 196 1.60 -21.12 -2.70
N ASP A 197 1.96 -21.73 -3.82
CA ASP A 197 2.44 -23.10 -3.84
C ASP A 197 3.74 -23.20 -3.04
N TRP A 198 4.68 -22.27 -3.21
CA TRP A 198 5.90 -22.23 -2.39
C TRP A 198 5.61 -21.99 -0.90
N VAL A 199 4.71 -21.05 -0.56
CA VAL A 199 4.32 -20.80 0.84
C VAL A 199 3.75 -22.09 1.47
N LYS A 200 2.89 -22.81 0.76
CA LYS A 200 2.29 -24.08 1.22
C LYS A 200 3.31 -25.21 1.30
N SER A 201 4.06 -25.45 0.23
CA SER A 201 4.95 -26.62 0.13
C SER A 201 6.22 -26.46 0.95
N THR A 202 6.66 -25.23 1.18
CA THR A 202 7.96 -24.93 1.80
C THR A 202 7.78 -24.31 3.17
N MET A 203 7.12 -23.16 3.30
CA MET A 203 7.04 -22.46 4.59
C MET A 203 6.21 -23.23 5.62
N VAL A 204 5.05 -23.76 5.22
CA VAL A 204 4.21 -24.58 6.12
C VAL A 204 4.91 -25.88 6.46
N SER A 205 5.46 -26.60 5.46
CA SER A 205 6.15 -27.87 5.68
C SER A 205 7.38 -27.74 6.59
N ALA A 206 8.11 -26.62 6.49
CA ALA A 206 9.25 -26.31 7.36
C ALA A 206 8.83 -25.82 8.76
N GLY A 207 7.54 -25.62 9.03
CA GLY A 207 7.04 -25.12 10.30
C GLY A 207 7.29 -23.62 10.52
N ASN A 208 7.60 -22.86 9.47
CA ASN A 208 7.85 -21.41 9.57
C ASN A 208 6.56 -20.59 9.71
N ILE A 209 5.42 -21.15 9.27
CA ILE A 209 4.06 -20.62 9.50
C ILE A 209 3.10 -21.77 9.77
N LYS A 210 1.93 -21.48 10.35
CA LYS A 210 0.87 -22.47 10.55
C LYS A 210 0.06 -22.62 9.26
N ALA A 211 -0.48 -23.82 9.02
CA ALA A 211 -1.40 -24.04 7.90
C ALA A 211 -2.62 -23.10 7.96
N ASP A 212 -3.10 -22.78 9.16
CA ASP A 212 -4.23 -21.85 9.37
C ASP A 212 -3.92 -20.41 8.96
N ASP A 213 -2.65 -20.01 8.89
CA ASP A 213 -2.25 -18.66 8.46
C ASP A 213 -2.57 -18.43 6.97
N LEU A 214 -2.72 -19.51 6.19
CA LEU A 214 -3.19 -19.43 4.80
C LEU A 214 -4.64 -18.90 4.70
N ASN A 215 -5.43 -19.07 5.76
CA ASN A 215 -6.81 -18.57 5.81
C ASN A 215 -6.90 -17.04 5.97
N LEU A 216 -5.76 -16.36 6.17
CA LEU A 216 -5.71 -14.89 6.22
C LEU A 216 -5.95 -14.26 4.84
N ILE A 217 -5.84 -15.05 3.77
CA ILE A 217 -5.79 -14.58 2.39
C ILE A 217 -6.95 -15.20 1.61
N SER A 218 -7.62 -14.40 0.79
CA SER A 218 -8.62 -14.87 -0.17
C SER A 218 -8.12 -14.65 -1.60
N LEU A 219 -8.09 -15.70 -2.42
CA LEU A 219 -7.68 -15.63 -3.82
C LEU A 219 -8.90 -15.62 -4.73
N VAL A 220 -9.00 -14.62 -5.61
CA VAL A 220 -10.14 -14.40 -6.52
C VAL A 220 -9.66 -14.02 -7.92
N ASP A 221 -10.55 -14.12 -8.92
CA ASP A 221 -10.20 -13.83 -10.33
C ASP A 221 -11.03 -12.71 -10.95
N ASN A 222 -12.05 -12.20 -10.24
CA ASN A 222 -12.93 -11.17 -10.78
C ASN A 222 -13.27 -10.09 -9.74
N PRO A 223 -13.68 -8.89 -10.22
CA PRO A 223 -13.99 -7.77 -9.34
C PRO A 223 -15.12 -8.02 -8.34
N THR A 224 -16.15 -8.77 -8.74
CA THR A 224 -17.31 -9.02 -7.89
C THR A 224 -16.93 -9.86 -6.68
N ASP A 225 -16.16 -10.93 -6.88
CA ASP A 225 -15.70 -11.77 -5.77
C ASP A 225 -14.75 -11.02 -4.84
N ALA A 226 -13.91 -10.13 -5.38
CA ALA A 226 -13.00 -9.32 -4.57
C ALA A 226 -13.75 -8.44 -3.55
N VAL A 227 -14.79 -7.76 -4.02
CA VAL A 227 -15.64 -6.90 -3.18
C VAL A 227 -16.48 -7.75 -2.22
N LYS A 228 -17.01 -8.88 -2.71
CA LYS A 228 -17.80 -9.81 -1.88
C LYS A 228 -17.03 -10.30 -0.65
N VAL A 229 -15.75 -10.62 -0.79
CA VAL A 229 -14.92 -11.04 0.36
C VAL A 229 -14.87 -9.96 1.44
N ILE A 230 -14.77 -8.69 1.04
CA ILE A 230 -14.73 -7.56 1.97
C ILE A 230 -16.09 -7.38 2.64
N ASP A 231 -17.18 -7.39 1.86
CA ASP A 231 -18.54 -7.25 2.38
C ASP A 231 -18.90 -8.40 3.33
N ASP A 232 -18.63 -9.65 2.95
CA ASP A 232 -18.92 -10.84 3.76
C ASP A 232 -18.20 -10.76 5.11
N PHE A 233 -16.97 -10.26 5.12
CA PHE A 233 -16.20 -10.05 6.34
C PHE A 233 -16.92 -9.07 7.27
N TYR A 234 -17.32 -7.91 6.77
CA TYR A 234 -17.96 -6.87 7.58
C TYR A 234 -19.45 -7.09 7.87
N ALA A 235 -20.13 -7.90 7.08
CA ALA A 235 -21.48 -8.38 7.40
C ALA A 235 -21.46 -9.29 8.63
N LYS A 236 -20.38 -10.07 8.81
CA LYS A 236 -20.18 -10.94 9.96
C LYS A 236 -19.63 -10.22 11.18
N TYR A 237 -18.83 -9.18 10.97
CA TYR A 237 -18.17 -8.41 12.02
C TYR A 237 -18.48 -6.92 11.79
N LEU A 238 -19.43 -6.36 12.57
CA LEU A 238 -19.81 -4.93 12.54
C LEU A 238 -18.61 -4.03 12.20
N LEU A 239 -18.75 -3.16 11.18
CA LEU A 239 -17.77 -2.13 10.82
C LEU A 239 -17.34 -1.35 12.06
N LYS A 240 -16.20 -1.73 12.62
CA LYS A 240 -15.45 -0.92 13.56
C LYS A 240 -14.15 -0.53 12.87
N PRO A 241 -13.73 0.75 12.96
CA PRO A 241 -12.38 1.15 12.60
C PRO A 241 -11.35 0.21 13.26
N ASN A 242 -10.19 0.00 12.64
CA ASN A 242 -9.15 -0.93 13.11
C ASN A 242 -8.43 -0.50 14.42
N PHE A 243 -8.99 0.44 15.20
CA PHE A 243 -8.46 0.94 16.50
C PHE A 243 -9.58 1.06 17.53
#